data_AF-A0A124SFW2-F1
#
_entry.id   AF-A0A124SFW2-F1
#
_cell.length_a   1.000
_cell.length_b   1.000
_cell.length_c   1.000
_cell.angle_alpha   90.00
_cell.angle_beta   90.00
_cell.angle_gamma   90.00
#
_symmetry.space_group_name_H-M   'P 1'
#
loop_
_entity.id
_entity.type
_entity.pdbx_description
1 polymer ?
#
loop_
_entity_poly.entity_id
_entity_poly.type
_entity_poly.pdbx_seq_one_letter_code
_entity_poly.pdbx_strand_id
1 'polypeptide(L)' 'MLLERMMINDLLCATWDKDMKVPFIIVRGTITSIVSSLGWFYKGCKACYKQLTTIDGGYFCRNCKA' A
#
# COMPACT_ATOMS: atom_id res chain seq x y z
N MET A 1 -12.33 -19.84 -0.71
CA MET A 1 -12.24 -18.39 -0.95
C MET A 1 -12.31 -18.20 -2.47
N LEU A 2 -13.41 -17.66 -3.00
CA LEU A 2 -13.55 -17.42 -4.44
C LEU A 2 -12.60 -16.27 -4.80
N LEU A 3 -11.60 -16.54 -5.64
CA LEU A 3 -10.64 -15.53 -6.08
C LEU A 3 -11.13 -15.01 -7.44
N GLU A 4 -11.90 -13.94 -7.41
CA GLU A 4 -12.33 -13.29 -8.65
C GLU A 4 -11.13 -12.62 -9.31
N ARG A 5 -10.76 -13.14 -10.49
CA ARG A 5 -9.78 -12.51 -11.38
C ARG A 5 -10.52 -11.49 -12.24
N MET A 6 -10.02 -10.27 -12.25
CA MET A 6 -10.62 -9.17 -13.01
C MET A 6 -9.60 -8.60 -13.99
N MET A 7 -10.05 -8.17 -15.17
CA MET A 7 -9.20 -7.39 -16.07
C MET A 7 -9.06 -5.96 -15.55
N ILE A 8 -7.95 -5.28 -15.88
CA ILE A 8 -7.73 -3.88 -15.47
C ILE A 8 -8.89 -2.98 -15.93
N ASN A 9 -9.42 -3.19 -17.14
CA ASN A 9 -10.52 -2.37 -17.65
C ASN A 9 -11.81 -2.56 -16.84
N ASP A 10 -12.14 -3.80 -16.46
CA ASP A 10 -13.31 -4.08 -15.63
C ASP A 10 -13.15 -3.44 -14.24
N LEU A 11 -11.93 -3.45 -13.68
CA LEU A 11 -11.61 -2.78 -12.42
C LEU A 11 -11.84 -1.26 -12.50
N LEU A 12 -11.44 -0.64 -13.62
CA LEU A 12 -11.62 0.79 -13.84
C LEU A 12 -13.09 1.18 -14.03
N CYS A 13 -13.90 0.27 -14.58
CA CYS A 13 -15.34 0.47 -14.80
C CYS A 13 -16.21 0.01 -13.62
N ALA A 14 -15.63 -0.63 -12.60
CA ALA A 14 -16.39 -1.18 -11.49
C ALA A 14 -17.07 -0.07 -10.66
N THR A 15 -18.36 -0.24 -10.39
CA THR A 15 -19.09 0.56 -9.40
C THR A 15 -18.86 -0.03 -8.02
N TRP A 16 -18.07 0.67 -7.21
CA TRP A 16 -17.71 0.23 -5.85
C TRP A 16 -18.84 0.56 -4.89
N ASP A 17 -19.70 -0.41 -4.62
CA ASP A 17 -20.71 -0.28 -3.57
C ASP A 17 -20.05 -0.31 -2.19
N LYS A 18 -20.59 0.46 -1.24
CA LYS A 18 -20.14 0.49 0.16
C LYS A 18 -20.34 -0.86 0.85
N ASP A 19 -21.28 -1.67 0.34
CA ASP A 19 -21.61 -2.99 0.88
C ASP A 19 -20.85 -4.15 0.19
N MET A 20 -19.91 -3.83 -0.70
CA MET A 20 -19.18 -4.83 -1.48
C MET A 20 -18.28 -5.70 -0.58
N LYS A 21 -18.60 -7.00 -0.48
CA LYS A 21 -17.91 -7.99 0.38
C LYS A 21 -16.60 -8.54 -0.18
N VAL A 22 -15.98 -7.88 -1.16
CA VAL A 22 -14.76 -8.38 -1.81
C VAL A 22 -13.55 -7.65 -1.21
N PRO A 23 -12.87 -8.23 -0.20
CA PRO A 23 -11.77 -7.53 0.50
C PRO A 23 -10.52 -7.36 -0.37
N PHE A 24 -10.40 -8.09 -1.48
CA PHE A 24 -9.26 -8.02 -2.40
C PHE A 24 -9.66 -8.47 -3.81
N ILE A 25 -9.07 -7.86 -4.84
CA ILE A 25 -9.22 -8.25 -6.25
C ILE A 25 -7.87 -8.71 -6.77
N ILE A 26 -7.88 -9.76 -7.60
CA ILE A 26 -6.67 -10.22 -8.30
C ILE A 26 -6.69 -9.71 -9.73
N VAL A 27 -5.62 -9.00 -10.11
CA VAL A 27 -5.41 -8.48 -11.46
C VAL A 27 -4.11 -9.04 -12.01
N ARG A 28 -4.12 -9.43 -13.28
CA ARG A 28 -2.90 -9.78 -14.02
C ARG A 28 -2.50 -8.61 -14.91
N GLY A 29 -1.26 -8.14 -14.80
CA GLY A 29 -0.75 -7.04 -15.60
C GLY A 29 0.77 -7.10 -15.74
N THR A 30 1.28 -6.28 -16.66
CA THR A 30 2.72 -6.05 -16.85
C THR A 30 3.08 -4.72 -16.22
N ILE A 31 4.15 -4.69 -15.42
CA ILE A 31 4.68 -3.44 -14.88
C ILE A 31 5.35 -2.69 -16.03
N THR A 32 4.84 -1.52 -16.40
CA THR A 32 5.38 -0.70 -17.51
C THR A 32 6.30 0.41 -17.03
N SER A 33 6.12 0.89 -15.80
CA SER A 33 6.94 1.94 -15.20
C SER A 33 6.84 1.91 -13.68
N ILE A 34 7.81 2.54 -13.01
CA ILE A 34 7.79 2.77 -11.57
C ILE A 34 8.08 4.26 -11.34
N VAL A 35 7.24 4.98 -10.57
CA VAL A 35 7.36 6.44 -10.36
C VAL A 35 8.23 6.75 -9.15
N SER A 36 9.54 7.00 -9.32
CA SER A 36 10.53 7.14 -8.24
C SER A 36 10.50 8.48 -7.51
N SER A 37 9.90 9.49 -8.11
CA SER A 37 9.87 10.85 -7.59
C SER A 37 9.15 11.00 -6.26
N LEU A 38 8.26 10.05 -5.90
CA LEU A 38 7.45 10.12 -4.67
C LEU A 38 8.05 9.33 -3.50
N GLY A 39 9.21 8.69 -3.68
CA GLY A 39 9.83 7.83 -2.67
C GLY A 39 9.16 6.46 -2.57
N TRP A 40 9.91 5.39 -2.80
CA TRP A 40 9.41 4.00 -2.72
C TRP A 40 9.70 3.32 -1.40
N PHE A 41 10.38 4.04 -0.51
CA PHE A 41 10.81 3.53 0.77
C PHE A 41 10.51 4.58 1.83
N TYR A 42 10.27 4.08 3.03
CA TYR A 42 10.26 4.89 4.24
C TYR A 42 11.25 4.27 5.22
N LYS A 43 11.85 5.10 6.08
CA LYS A 43 12.67 4.59 7.18
C LYS A 43 11.74 3.97 8.21
N GLY A 44 11.86 2.66 8.39
CA GLY A 44 11.04 1.90 9.35
C GLY A 44 11.75 1.70 10.67
N CYS A 45 10.99 1.68 11.77
CA CYS A 45 11.49 1.25 13.07
C CYS A 45 11.94 -0.21 12.99
N LYS A 46 13.14 -0.53 13.50
CA LYS A 46 13.67 -1.90 13.50
C LYS A 46 12.80 -2.90 14.27
N ALA A 47 12.04 -2.44 15.27
CA ALA A 47 11.23 -3.30 16.12
C ALA A 47 9.82 -3.54 15.57
N CYS A 48 9.13 -2.49 15.12
CA CYS A 48 7.72 -2.59 14.72
C CYS A 48 7.46 -2.30 13.22
N TYR A 49 8.51 -2.00 12.46
CA TYR A 49 8.49 -1.72 11.02
C TYR A 49 7.59 -0.55 10.59
N LYS A 50 7.03 0.21 11.53
CA LYS A 50 6.26 1.43 11.26
C LYS A 50 7.19 2.57 10.88
N GLN A 51 6.68 3.50 10.08
CA GLN A 51 7.42 4.66 9.62
C GLN A 51 7.90 5.55 10.78
N LEU A 52 9.19 5.90 10.73
CA LEU A 52 9.84 6.79 11.69
C LEU A 52 9.50 8.25 11.37
N THR A 53 9.38 9.05 12.43
CA THR A 53 9.37 10.51 12.35
C THR A 53 10.80 11.02 12.51
N THR A 54 11.18 12.08 11.79
CA THR A 54 12.47 12.77 12.02
C THR A 54 12.23 13.89 13.03
N ILE A 55 12.97 13.89 14.14
CA ILE A 55 12.89 14.92 15.20
C ILE A 55 14.33 15.30 15.56
N ASP A 56 14.68 16.59 15.49
CA ASP A 56 16.00 17.15 15.85
C ASP A 56 17.19 16.40 15.23
N GLY A 57 17.05 15.94 13.98
CA GLY A 57 18.09 15.19 13.27
C GLY A 57 18.20 13.71 13.65
N GLY A 58 17.44 13.25 14.66
CA GLY A 58 17.28 11.85 15.03
C GLY A 58 16.04 11.20 14.42
N TYR A 59 15.89 9.90 14.63
CA TYR A 59 14.68 9.15 14.28
C TYR A 59 13.90 8.77 15.52
N PHE A 60 12.58 8.93 15.48
CA PHE A 60 11.67 8.58 16.55
C PHE A 60 10.53 7.70 16.03
N CYS A 61 10.29 6.58 16.69
CA CYS A 61 9.18 5.69 16.46
C CYS A 61 8.01 6.01 17.39
N ARG A 62 6.94 6.58 16.83
CA ARG A 62 5.71 6.86 17.61
C ARG A 62 5.07 5.62 18.23
N ASN A 63 5.19 4.47 17.56
CA ASN A 63 4.57 3.23 18.04
C ASN A 63 5.34 2.60 19.21
N CYS A 64 6.67 2.64 19.17
CA CYS A 64 7.53 2.11 20.24
C CYS A 64 7.86 3.16 21.31
N LYS A 65 7.58 4.44 21.05
CA LYS A 65 7.98 5.58 21.88
C LYS A 65 9.51 5.63 22.12
N ALA A 66 10.28 5.31 21.07
CA ALA A 66 11.74 5.17 21.11
C ALA A 66 12.39 5.71 19.84
#